data_AF-A0ABD3WX28-F1
#
_entry.id   AF-A0ABD3WX28-F1
#
_cell.length_a   1.000
_cell.length_b   1.000
_cell.length_c   1.000
_cell.angle_alpha   90.00
_cell.angle_beta   90.00
_cell.angle_gamma   90.00
#
_symmetry.space_group_name_H-M   'P 1'
#
loop_
_entity.id
_entity.type
_entity.pdbx_description
1 polymer ?
#
loop_
_entity_poly.entity_id
_entity_poly.type
_entity_poly.pdbx_seq_one_letter_code
_entity_poly.pdbx_strand_id
1 'polypeptide(L)'
;VRVQAADGGIPSKTAVTVVFLNITRNRFSPSFQNPNYNSLIPITQALGVRIIQVQATDLDSAYPYNSLQYSLLGNARALNYFQIDGSTGIISLYNPVYNDPVALTGYT
;
A
#
# COMPACT_ATOMS: atom_id res chain seq x y z
N VAL A 1 17.87 -1.11 -28.03
CA VAL A 1 18.27 -2.18 -28.96
C VAL A 1 18.51 -1.56 -30.33
N ARG A 2 19.62 -1.86 -31.00
CA ARG A 2 19.88 -1.40 -32.37
C ARG A 2 19.41 -2.47 -33.33
N VAL A 3 18.59 -2.09 -34.30
CA VAL A 3 18.10 -3.01 -35.34
C VAL A 3 18.55 -2.51 -36.70
N GLN A 4 18.86 -3.45 -37.60
CA GLN A 4 19.25 -3.17 -38.98
C GLN A 4 18.34 -3.95 -39.92
N ALA A 5 17.84 -3.27 -40.94
CA ALA A 5 17.14 -3.88 -42.07
C ALA A 5 18.02 -3.77 -43.33
N ALA A 6 17.92 -4.75 -44.22
CA ALA A 6 18.58 -4.79 -45.52
C ALA A 6 17.57 -5.14 -46.60
N ASP A 7 17.66 -4.49 -47.76
CA ASP A 7 16.85 -4.87 -48.93
C ASP A 7 17.49 -6.03 -49.73
N GLY A 8 16.74 -6.61 -50.66
CA GLY A 8 17.23 -7.72 -51.51
C GLY A 8 18.01 -7.27 -52.75
N GLY A 9 18.42 -6.01 -52.84
CA GLY A 9 19.12 -5.46 -54.01
C GLY A 9 20.57 -5.92 -54.12
N ILE A 10 21.18 -5.71 -55.31
CA ILE A 10 22.61 -5.90 -55.55
C ILE A 10 23.17 -4.60 -56.15
N PRO A 11 23.94 -3.80 -55.38
CA PRO A 11 24.27 -3.97 -53.97
C PRO A 11 23.08 -3.66 -53.04
N SER A 12 23.01 -4.36 -51.91
CA SER A 12 21.93 -4.17 -50.92
C SER A 12 22.07 -2.83 -50.21
N LYS A 13 20.95 -2.14 -49.98
CA LYS A 13 20.89 -0.97 -49.10
C LYS A 13 20.45 -1.40 -47.70
N THR A 14 21.04 -0.76 -46.69
CA THR A 14 20.70 -1.05 -45.30
C THR A 14 20.23 0.21 -44.58
N ALA A 15 19.35 0.02 -43.61
CA ALA A 15 18.86 1.07 -42.73
C ALA A 15 19.01 0.60 -41.28
N VAL A 16 19.41 1.51 -40.40
CA VAL A 16 19.65 1.23 -38.98
C VAL A 16 18.75 2.16 -38.17
N THR A 17 18.11 1.61 -37.14
CA THR A 17 17.39 2.41 -36.16
C THR A 17 17.58 1.87 -34.74
N VAL A 18 17.18 2.67 -33.76
CA VAL A 18 17.21 2.32 -32.34
C VAL A 18 15.79 2.12 -31.84
N VAL A 19 15.55 0.95 -31.25
CA VAL A 19 14.32 0.61 -30.53
C VAL A 19 14.55 0.83 -29.04
N PHE A 20 13.69 1.65 -28.42
CA PHE A 20 13.64 1.81 -26.97
C PHE A 20 12.67 0.78 -26.40
N LEU A 21 13.15 -0.05 -25.47
CA LEU A 21 12.32 -1.00 -24.73
C LEU A 21 12.25 -0.50 -23.29
N ASN A 22 11.05 -0.19 -22.82
CA ASN A 22 10.81 0.14 -21.42
C ASN A 22 10.12 -1.04 -20.74
N ILE A 23 10.72 -1.58 -19.68
CA ILE A 23 10.16 -2.69 -18.90
C ILE A 23 9.77 -2.15 -17.53
N THR A 24 8.47 -2.07 -17.28
CA THR A 24 7.91 -1.65 -15.99
C THR A 24 7.56 -2.89 -15.16
N ARG A 25 8.01 -2.93 -13.90
CA ARG A 25 7.75 -4.03 -12.96
C ARG A 25 7.55 -3.46 -11.55
N ASN A 26 6.66 -4.09 -10.79
CA ASN A 26 6.55 -3.90 -9.34
C ASN A 26 7.64 -4.74 -8.66
N ARG A 27 8.66 -4.13 -8.09
CA ARG A 27 9.87 -4.83 -7.62
C ARG A 27 10.02 -4.83 -6.12
N PHE A 28 9.43 -3.86 -5.46
CA PHE A 28 9.47 -3.68 -4.03
C PHE A 28 8.06 -3.90 -3.48
N SER A 29 8.00 -4.39 -2.26
CA SER A 29 6.73 -4.51 -1.55
C SER A 29 6.65 -3.38 -0.54
N PRO A 30 5.43 -2.90 -0.21
CA PRO A 30 5.26 -1.94 0.86
C PRO A 30 5.82 -2.48 2.17
N SER A 31 6.55 -1.64 2.90
CA SER A 31 7.09 -1.96 4.22
C SER A 31 6.63 -0.94 5.25
N PHE A 32 6.11 -1.41 6.38
CA PHE A 32 5.75 -0.54 7.49
C PHE A 32 6.99 0.05 8.16
N GLN A 33 6.91 1.32 8.58
CA GLN A 33 8.01 1.99 9.29
C GLN A 33 8.32 1.36 10.64
N ASN A 34 7.31 0.81 11.32
CA ASN A 34 7.44 0.14 12.61
C ASN A 34 6.88 -1.28 12.51
N PRO A 35 7.51 -2.26 13.19
CA PRO A 35 7.02 -3.63 13.22
C PRO A 35 5.73 -3.78 14.04
N ASN A 36 5.51 -2.89 15.02
CA ASN A 36 4.34 -2.91 15.90
C ASN A 36 3.84 -1.48 16.15
N TYR A 37 2.53 -1.32 16.21
CA TYR A 37 1.85 -0.07 16.55
C TYR A 37 0.91 -0.32 17.72
N ASN A 38 1.14 0.39 18.83
CA ASN A 38 0.35 0.22 20.06
C ASN A 38 -0.21 1.57 20.49
N SER A 39 -1.46 1.59 20.95
CA SER A 39 -2.08 2.76 21.53
C SER A 39 -3.02 2.35 22.66
N LEU A 40 -3.05 3.17 23.72
CA LEU A 40 -4.07 3.08 24.76
C LEU A 40 -5.15 4.12 24.46
N ILE A 41 -6.40 3.73 24.54
CA ILE A 41 -7.56 4.62 24.35
C ILE A 41 -8.47 4.54 25.58
N PRO A 42 -9.12 5.65 25.97
CA PRO A 42 -10.18 5.58 26.96
C PRO A 42 -11.37 4.80 26.37
N ILE A 43 -12.14 4.12 27.23
CA ILE A 43 -13.36 3.42 26.78
C ILE A 43 -14.43 4.38 26.23
N THR A 44 -14.29 5.66 26.55
CA THR A 44 -15.12 6.78 26.07
C THR A 44 -14.56 7.44 24.80
N GLN A 45 -13.58 6.82 24.13
CA GLN A 45 -13.02 7.32 22.88
C GLN A 45 -14.12 7.61 21.86
N ALA A 46 -14.12 8.82 21.31
CA ALA A 46 -15.10 9.24 20.32
C ALA A 46 -14.88 8.54 18.97
N LEU A 47 -15.98 8.29 18.26
CA LEU A 47 -15.98 7.68 16.93
C LEU A 47 -15.30 8.58 15.90
N GLY A 48 -14.63 7.97 14.92
CA GLY A 48 -13.96 8.68 13.82
C GLY A 48 -12.74 9.53 14.22
N VAL A 49 -12.47 9.69 15.52
CA VAL A 49 -11.28 10.41 16.00
C VAL A 49 -10.05 9.52 15.80
N ARG A 50 -8.97 10.13 15.27
CA ARG A 50 -7.68 9.47 15.06
C ARG A 50 -7.14 8.91 16.37
N ILE A 51 -6.90 7.60 16.39
CA ILE A 51 -6.26 6.87 17.49
C ILE A 51 -4.75 6.81 17.25
N ILE A 52 -4.37 6.24 16.12
CA ILE A 52 -2.98 6.08 15.68
C ILE A 52 -2.96 6.12 14.15
N GLN A 53 -1.80 6.42 13.58
CA GLN A 53 -1.59 6.34 12.13
C GLN A 53 -0.45 5.37 11.85
N VAL A 54 -0.71 4.37 11.02
CA VAL A 54 0.33 3.49 10.48
C VAL A 54 0.90 4.11 9.21
N GLN A 55 2.20 3.91 8.99
CA GLN A 55 2.86 4.40 7.80
C GLN A 55 3.68 3.29 7.17
N ALA A 56 3.55 3.14 5.85
CA ALA A 56 4.37 2.27 5.03
C ALA A 56 5.07 3.07 3.92
N THR A 57 6.12 2.48 3.36
CA THR A 57 6.87 3.00 2.23
C THR A 57 7.03 1.92 1.18
N ASP A 58 6.91 2.30 -0.09
CA ASP A 58 7.27 1.46 -1.23
C ASP A 58 8.39 2.16 -2.02
N LEU A 59 9.41 1.40 -2.43
CA LEU A 59 10.61 1.92 -3.09
C LEU A 59 10.54 1.82 -4.63
N ASP A 60 9.41 1.38 -5.18
CA ASP A 60 9.20 1.49 -6.62
C ASP A 60 9.18 2.95 -7.09
N SER A 61 9.63 3.16 -8.31
CA SER A 61 10.01 4.50 -8.81
C SER A 61 8.85 5.26 -9.47
N ALA A 62 7.74 4.58 -9.76
CA ALA A 62 6.65 5.17 -10.52
C ALA A 62 5.29 4.55 -10.18
N TYR A 63 4.25 5.36 -10.40
CA TYR A 63 2.86 4.94 -10.31
C TYR A 63 2.55 3.81 -11.33
N PRO A 64 1.70 2.82 -11.00
CA PRO A 64 0.99 2.66 -9.72
C PRO A 64 1.78 1.93 -8.63
N TYR A 65 2.98 1.44 -8.94
CA TYR A 65 3.73 0.54 -8.07
C TYR A 65 4.23 1.20 -6.78
N ASN A 66 4.39 2.52 -6.78
CA ASN A 66 4.74 3.30 -5.60
C ASN A 66 3.53 3.86 -4.82
N SER A 67 2.30 3.44 -5.15
CA SER A 67 1.08 3.89 -4.50
C SER A 67 0.64 2.91 -3.41
N LEU A 68 0.20 3.44 -2.27
CA LEU A 68 -0.19 2.65 -1.10
C LEU A 68 -1.69 2.65 -0.87
N GLN A 69 -2.19 1.54 -0.33
CA GLN A 69 -3.55 1.36 0.15
C GLN A 69 -3.50 0.57 1.46
N TYR A 70 -4.25 1.02 2.46
CA TYR A 70 -4.27 0.43 3.80
C TYR A 70 -5.58 -0.30 4.07
N SER A 71 -5.49 -1.47 4.69
CA SER A 71 -6.65 -2.23 5.16
C SER A 71 -6.31 -2.91 6.48
N LEU A 72 -7.33 -3.14 7.32
CA LEU A 72 -7.18 -3.92 8.54
C LEU A 72 -7.36 -5.40 8.22
N LEU A 73 -6.43 -6.21 8.70
CA LEU A 73 -6.56 -7.65 8.83
C LEU A 73 -6.53 -7.97 10.31
N GLY A 74 -7.42 -8.83 10.78
CA GLY A 74 -7.52 -9.14 12.20
C GLY A 74 -8.74 -9.97 12.52
N ASN A 75 -9.00 -10.16 13.82
CA ASN A 75 -10.18 -10.89 14.25
C ASN A 75 -11.46 -10.09 13.97
N ALA A 76 -12.60 -10.79 13.85
CA ALA A 76 -13.89 -10.17 13.53
C ALA A 76 -14.31 -9.09 14.54
N ARG A 77 -13.86 -9.19 15.79
CA ARG A 77 -14.18 -8.26 16.86
C ARG A 77 -13.45 -6.92 16.67
N ALA A 78 -12.14 -6.94 16.43
CA ALA A 78 -11.36 -5.75 16.11
C ALA A 78 -11.91 -5.05 14.85
N LEU A 79 -12.23 -5.83 13.81
CA LEU A 79 -12.83 -5.30 12.58
C LEU A 79 -14.25 -4.75 12.78
N ASN A 80 -14.95 -5.11 13.86
CA ASN A 80 -16.26 -4.55 14.19
C ASN A 80 -16.15 -3.19 14.90
N TYR A 81 -15.07 -2.93 15.64
CA TYR A 81 -14.92 -1.70 16.43
C TYR A 81 -13.98 -0.68 15.80
N PHE A 82 -13.00 -1.12 15.00
CA PHE A 82 -11.97 -0.28 14.42
C PHE A 82 -12.07 -0.25 12.91
N GLN A 83 -11.69 0.88 12.35
CA GLN A 83 -11.56 1.10 10.91
C GLN A 83 -10.23 1.78 10.61
N ILE A 84 -9.79 1.65 9.35
CA ILE A 84 -8.62 2.36 8.83
C ILE A 84 -9.01 3.15 7.59
N ASP A 85 -8.51 4.37 7.49
CA ASP A 85 -8.55 5.12 6.24
C ASP A 85 -7.53 4.54 5.26
N GLY A 86 -8.02 4.04 4.12
CA GLY A 86 -7.20 3.33 3.14
C GLY A 86 -6.14 4.18 2.44
N SER A 87 -6.20 5.50 2.52
CA SER A 87 -5.23 6.41 1.88
C SER A 87 -4.17 6.93 2.86
N THR A 88 -4.57 7.15 4.11
CA THR A 88 -3.72 7.79 5.13
C THR A 88 -3.15 6.82 6.17
N GLY A 89 -3.74 5.62 6.30
CA GLY A 89 -3.37 4.67 7.34
C GLY A 89 -3.84 5.08 8.75
N ILE A 90 -4.74 6.06 8.85
CA ILE A 90 -5.31 6.49 10.15
C ILE A 90 -6.30 5.43 10.64
N ILE A 91 -6.05 4.92 11.85
CA ILE A 91 -6.96 4.03 12.56
C ILE A 91 -7.84 4.86 13.50
N SER A 92 -9.14 4.55 13.49
CA SER A 92 -10.15 5.18 14.35
C SER A 92 -11.23 4.18 14.78
N LEU A 93 -12.10 4.58 15.71
CA LEU A 93 -13.27 3.79 16.07
C LEU A 93 -14.38 3.94 15.03
N TYR A 94 -14.97 2.80 14.65
CA TYR A 94 -16.21 2.70 13.87
C TYR A 94 -17.42 2.48 14.79
N ASN A 95 -17.25 1.64 15.83
CA ASN A 95 -18.28 1.41 16.85
C ASN A 95 -17.75 1.71 18.26
N PRO A 96 -18.63 2.08 19.22
CA PRO A 96 -18.19 2.40 20.56
C PRO A 96 -17.74 1.16 21.33
N VAL A 97 -16.51 1.20 21.87
CA VAL A 97 -15.92 0.06 22.60
C VAL A 97 -16.52 -0.15 23.98
N TYR A 98 -17.23 0.82 24.56
CA TYR A 98 -17.91 0.63 25.86
C TYR A 98 -19.06 -0.38 25.80
N ASN A 99 -19.57 -0.69 24.62
CA ASN A 99 -20.58 -1.74 24.42
C ASN A 99 -19.96 -3.13 24.27
N ASP A 100 -18.63 -3.22 24.22
CA ASP A 100 -17.93 -4.48 24.12
C ASP A 100 -17.76 -5.10 25.53
N PRO A 101 -18.40 -6.25 25.83
CA PRO A 101 -18.35 -6.88 27.16
C PRO A 101 -16.94 -7.29 27.60
N VAL A 102 -15.98 -7.30 26.68
CA VAL A 102 -14.59 -7.68 26.94
C VAL A 102 -13.60 -6.59 26.51
N ALA A 103 -14.01 -5.32 26.42
CA ALA A 103 -13.18 -4.20 25.92
C ALA A 103 -11.79 -4.09 26.59
N LEU A 104 -11.66 -4.55 27.83
CA LEU A 104 -10.43 -4.49 28.62
C LEU A 104 -9.39 -5.55 28.22
N THR A 105 -9.74 -6.52 27.36
CA THR A 105 -8.80 -7.56 26.89
C THR A 105 -7.86 -7.08 25.79
N GLY A 106 -8.06 -5.87 25.27
CA GLY A 106 -7.34 -5.34 24.12
C GLY A 106 -7.86 -5.90 22.79
N TYR A 107 -7.35 -5.32 21.70
CA TYR A 107 -7.64 -5.71 20.32
C TYR A 107 -6.32 -5.97 19.59
N THR A 108 -6.30 -7.01 18.75
CA THR A 108 -5.16 -7.44 17.94
C THR A 108 -5.61 -7.75 16.53
#